data_AF-A0A936HIY1-F1
#
_entry.id   AF-A0A936HIY1-F1
#
_cell.length_a   1.000
_cell.length_b   1.000
_cell.length_c   1.000
_cell.angle_alpha   90.00
_cell.angle_beta   90.00
_cell.angle_gamma   90.00
#
_symmetry.space_group_name_H-M   'P 1'
#
loop_
_entity.id
_entity.type
_entity.pdbx_description
1 polymer ?
#
loop_
_entity_poly.entity_id
_entity_poly.type
_entity_poly.pdbx_seq_one_letter_code
_entity_poly.pdbx_strand_id
1 'polypeptide(L)'
;MTLLRGITLAIGLMLVGASAADAASVPFAASLRGDQEVPPVATSALGTASALLTGDFGANNFVLQYAVAYSGLSTPIAPVAGTGGHLHNAPVGVNGAIVHLFDTSPFNYTGTQS
;
A
#
# COMPACT_ATOMS: atom_id res chain seq x y z
N MET A 1 6.84 45.14 57.38
CA MET A 1 6.71 43.89 58.16
C MET A 1 5.23 43.55 58.07
N THR A 2 4.74 42.51 57.39
CA THR A 2 5.19 41.12 57.27
C THR A 2 4.50 40.47 56.07
N LEU A 3 5.31 39.83 55.21
CA LEU A 3 5.09 38.55 54.51
C LEU A 3 3.89 38.37 53.54
N LEU A 4 4.21 38.55 52.26
CA LEU A 4 4.19 37.53 51.19
C LEU A 4 3.34 36.25 51.40
N ARG A 5 2.50 35.95 50.40
CA ARG A 5 2.31 34.66 49.68
C ARG A 5 0.87 34.15 49.63
N GLY A 6 0.37 34.00 48.42
CA GLY A 6 -0.82 33.20 48.14
C GLY A 6 -1.27 33.30 46.68
N ILE A 7 -0.36 33.25 45.71
CA ILE A 7 -0.76 33.03 44.31
C ILE A 7 -1.12 31.56 44.20
N THR A 8 -2.41 31.27 44.21
CA THR A 8 -2.95 29.96 43.86
C THR A 8 -2.70 29.73 42.36
N LEU A 9 -1.69 28.95 42.02
CA LEU A 9 -1.44 28.50 40.66
C LEU A 9 -2.35 27.29 40.38
N ALA A 10 -3.48 27.55 39.73
CA ALA A 10 -4.40 26.52 39.30
C ALA A 10 -4.18 26.18 37.82
N ILE A 11 -3.89 24.89 37.62
CA ILE A 11 -4.33 24.02 36.52
C ILE A 11 -3.64 24.20 35.16
N GLY A 12 -3.06 23.09 34.74
CA GLY A 12 -2.77 22.81 33.34
C GLY A 12 -1.99 21.51 33.15
N LEU A 13 -2.39 20.40 33.78
CA LEU A 13 -1.93 19.10 33.29
C LEU A 13 -2.69 18.87 31.98
N MET A 14 -2.11 19.39 30.89
CA MET A 14 -2.55 19.08 29.55
C MET A 14 -2.21 17.60 29.33
N LEU A 15 -3.17 16.73 29.64
CA LEU A 15 -3.12 15.35 29.25
C LEU A 15 -3.27 15.38 27.72
N VAL A 16 -2.15 15.45 27.01
CA VAL A 16 -2.11 15.20 25.58
C VAL A 16 -2.49 13.73 25.44
N GLY A 17 -3.79 13.48 25.23
CA GLY A 17 -4.23 12.17 24.80
C GLY A 17 -3.52 11.93 23.48
N ALA A 18 -2.52 11.05 23.48
CA ALA A 18 -2.06 10.46 22.25
C ALA A 18 -3.30 9.79 21.66
N SER A 19 -3.87 10.38 20.62
CA SER A 19 -4.80 9.66 19.76
C SER A 19 -4.01 8.44 19.32
N ALA A 20 -4.43 7.25 19.74
CA ALA A 20 -3.95 6.05 19.09
C ALA A 20 -4.27 6.25 17.62
N ALA A 21 -3.22 6.42 16.80
CA ALA A 21 -3.35 6.34 15.37
C ALA A 21 -4.15 5.08 15.09
N ASP A 22 -5.34 5.22 14.49
CA ASP A 22 -6.14 4.08 14.09
C ASP A 22 -5.31 3.38 13.01
N ALA A 23 -4.56 2.36 13.42
CA ALA A 23 -3.81 1.51 12.52
C ALA A 23 -4.84 0.70 11.73
N ALA A 24 -5.24 1.24 10.59
CA ALA A 24 -6.24 0.63 9.75
C ALA A 24 -5.57 -0.37 8.81
N SER A 25 -6.25 -1.49 8.58
CA SER A 25 -5.82 -2.54 7.67
C SER A 25 -6.87 -2.79 6.60
N VAL A 26 -6.51 -2.64 5.33
CA VAL A 26 -7.42 -2.84 4.19
C VAL A 26 -6.88 -3.99 3.32
N PRO A 27 -7.56 -5.14 3.27
CA PRO A 27 -7.17 -6.25 2.40
C PRO A 27 -7.64 -6.03 0.96
N PHE A 28 -6.83 -6.47 0.00
CA PHE A 28 -7.11 -6.49 -1.43
C PHE A 28 -6.86 -7.88 -1.99
N ALA A 29 -7.63 -8.24 -3.01
CA ALA A 29 -7.42 -9.43 -3.81
C ALA A 29 -7.66 -9.11 -5.29
N ALA A 30 -6.88 -9.72 -6.18
CA ALA A 30 -7.04 -9.60 -7.61
C ALA A 30 -6.84 -10.95 -8.30
N SER A 31 -7.60 -11.19 -9.36
CA SER A 31 -7.24 -12.16 -10.40
C SER A 31 -6.56 -11.41 -11.53
N LEU A 32 -5.49 -11.96 -12.09
CA LEU A 32 -4.72 -11.39 -13.20
C LEU A 32 -5.01 -12.20 -14.47
N ARG A 33 -5.62 -11.56 -15.47
CA ARG A 33 -6.02 -12.18 -16.73
C ARG A 33 -5.85 -11.21 -17.90
N GLY A 34 -5.51 -11.72 -19.07
CA GLY A 34 -5.37 -10.88 -20.28
C GLY A 34 -6.67 -10.20 -20.71
N ASP A 35 -7.84 -10.69 -20.30
CA ASP A 35 -9.14 -10.06 -20.56
C ASP A 35 -9.37 -8.76 -19.75
N GLN A 36 -8.48 -8.45 -18.80
CA GLN A 36 -8.51 -7.24 -17.99
C GLN A 36 -7.58 -6.13 -18.52
N GLU A 37 -6.88 -6.37 -19.64
CA GLU A 37 -6.10 -5.35 -20.34
C GLU A 37 -6.98 -4.54 -21.30
N VAL A 38 -6.49 -3.35 -21.68
CA VAL A 38 -7.14 -2.50 -22.69
C VAL A 38 -6.12 -2.17 -23.79
N PRO A 39 -6.24 -2.79 -24.99
CA PRO A 39 -7.22 -3.83 -25.36
C PRO A 39 -6.92 -5.19 -24.71
N PRO A 40 -7.91 -6.11 -24.62
CA PRO A 40 -7.71 -7.46 -24.11
C PRO A 40 -6.62 -8.22 -24.88
N VAL A 41 -5.78 -8.95 -24.15
CA VAL A 41 -4.69 -9.76 -24.71
C VAL A 41 -5.03 -11.25 -24.62
N ALA A 42 -4.89 -11.96 -25.75
CA ALA A 42 -4.99 -13.41 -25.79
C ALA A 42 -3.68 -14.03 -25.28
N THR A 43 -3.70 -14.62 -24.10
CA THR A 43 -2.54 -15.22 -23.44
C THR A 43 -2.95 -16.44 -22.63
N SER A 44 -2.03 -17.39 -22.44
CA SER A 44 -2.17 -18.46 -21.45
C SER A 44 -1.80 -18.01 -20.04
N ALA A 45 -1.28 -16.79 -19.88
CA ALA A 45 -0.87 -16.27 -18.59
C ALA A 45 -2.07 -16.02 -17.67
N LEU A 46 -1.92 -16.40 -16.42
CA LEU A 46 -2.90 -16.14 -15.37
C LEU A 46 -2.19 -15.92 -14.03
N GLY A 47 -2.88 -15.28 -13.09
CA GLY A 47 -2.38 -15.14 -11.74
C GLY A 47 -3.42 -14.70 -10.73
N THR A 48 -2.98 -14.64 -9.48
CA THR A 48 -3.72 -14.10 -8.34
C THR A 48 -2.78 -13.22 -7.54
N ALA A 49 -3.32 -12.12 -7.01
CA ALA A 49 -2.60 -11.26 -6.07
C ALA A 49 -3.43 -11.07 -4.81
N SER A 50 -2.74 -10.97 -3.68
CA SER A 50 -3.28 -10.44 -2.43
C SER A 50 -2.43 -9.26 -1.98
N ALA A 51 -3.06 -8.29 -1.34
CA ALA A 51 -2.33 -7.22 -0.67
C ALA A 51 -3.03 -6.79 0.61
N LEU A 52 -2.27 -6.23 1.54
CA LEU A 52 -2.74 -5.67 2.79
C LEU A 52 -2.12 -4.28 2.95
N LEU A 53 -2.95 -3.25 2.88
CA LEU A 53 -2.56 -1.88 3.19
C LEU A 53 -2.74 -1.67 4.68
N THR A 54 -1.65 -1.43 5.41
CA THR A 54 -1.66 -1.09 6.83
C THR A 54 -1.14 0.32 7.03
N GLY A 55 -1.74 1.14 7.88
CA GLY A 55 -1.19 2.45 8.13
C GLY A 55 -2.09 3.36 8.96
N ASP A 56 -1.64 4.60 9.09
CA ASP A 56 -2.39 5.67 9.74
C ASP A 56 -2.94 6.61 8.68
N PHE A 57 -4.26 6.59 8.51
CA PHE A 57 -4.97 7.48 7.59
C PHE A 57 -4.86 8.95 7.99
N GLY A 58 -4.75 9.27 9.28
CA GLY A 58 -4.57 10.63 9.77
C GLY A 58 -3.18 11.20 9.47
N ALA A 59 -2.16 10.34 9.47
CA ALA A 59 -0.77 10.73 9.20
C ALA A 59 -0.34 10.54 7.74
N ASN A 60 -1.19 9.98 6.87
CA ASN A 60 -0.86 9.57 5.49
C ASN A 60 0.39 8.69 5.41
N ASN A 61 0.58 7.80 6.39
CA ASN A 61 1.70 6.88 6.44
C ASN A 61 1.16 5.46 6.25
N PHE A 62 1.45 4.86 5.10
CA PHE A 62 0.89 3.57 4.72
C PHE A 62 1.95 2.62 4.26
N VAL A 63 1.70 1.35 4.51
CA VAL A 63 2.54 0.24 4.15
C VAL A 63 1.69 -0.78 3.39
N LEU A 64 1.99 -1.02 2.12
CA LEU A 64 1.33 -2.05 1.31
C LEU A 64 2.20 -3.30 1.23
N GLN A 65 1.75 -4.37 1.89
CA GLN A 65 2.34 -5.70 1.75
C GLN A 65 1.59 -6.47 0.66
N TYR A 66 2.28 -7.12 -0.26
CA TYR A 66 1.63 -7.85 -1.36
C TYR A 66 2.30 -9.19 -1.65
N ALA A 67 1.54 -10.10 -2.25
CA ALA A 67 2.01 -11.37 -2.78
C ALA A 67 1.33 -11.64 -4.12
N VAL A 68 2.11 -12.04 -5.13
CA VAL A 68 1.60 -12.38 -6.47
C VAL A 68 2.06 -13.78 -6.86
N ALA A 69 1.09 -14.63 -7.20
CA ALA A 69 1.31 -15.93 -7.82
C ALA A 69 0.83 -15.89 -9.27
N TYR A 70 1.66 -16.34 -10.21
CA TYR A 70 1.34 -16.30 -11.63
C TYR A 70 1.98 -17.48 -12.35
N SER A 71 1.48 -17.78 -13.54
CA SER A 71 2.03 -18.80 -14.44
C SER A 71 1.72 -18.47 -15.89
N GLY A 72 2.36 -19.18 -16.82
CA GLY A 72 2.02 -19.11 -18.24
C GLY A 72 2.49 -17.85 -18.98
N LEU A 73 3.40 -17.06 -18.40
CA LEU A 73 4.07 -15.96 -19.10
C LEU A 73 4.97 -16.51 -20.21
N SER A 74 4.94 -15.86 -21.38
CA SER A 74 5.78 -16.21 -22.54
C SER A 74 7.26 -15.86 -22.35
N THR A 75 7.55 -14.90 -21.47
CA THR A 75 8.90 -14.47 -21.10
C THR A 75 8.99 -14.27 -19.59
N PRO A 76 10.18 -14.38 -18.98
CA PRO A 76 10.39 -13.92 -17.61
C PRO A 76 10.00 -12.46 -17.45
N ILE A 77 9.54 -12.06 -16.26
CA ILE A 77 9.34 -10.64 -15.95
C ILE A 77 10.73 -9.99 -15.88
N ALA A 78 10.95 -9.01 -16.74
CA ALA A 78 12.18 -8.23 -16.79
C ALA A 78 11.86 -6.76 -16.47
N PRO A 79 12.70 -6.07 -15.66
CA PRO A 79 12.58 -4.63 -15.49
C PRO A 79 13.03 -3.93 -16.77
N VAL A 80 12.11 -3.76 -17.72
CA VAL A 80 12.38 -3.02 -18.98
C VAL A 80 11.71 -1.66 -18.87
N ALA A 81 12.47 -0.57 -18.79
CA ALA A 81 11.93 0.79 -18.82
C ALA A 81 10.76 1.07 -17.83
N GLY A 82 10.73 0.41 -16.68
CA GLY A 82 9.63 0.52 -15.70
C GLY A 82 8.44 -0.43 -15.94
N THR A 83 8.59 -1.48 -16.76
CA THR A 83 7.53 -2.47 -17.05
C THR A 83 7.74 -3.81 -16.35
N GLY A 84 8.38 -3.82 -15.17
CA GLY A 84 8.32 -4.98 -14.27
C GLY A 84 6.90 -5.22 -13.76
N GLY A 85 6.68 -6.17 -12.85
CA GLY A 85 5.37 -6.25 -12.16
C GLY A 85 5.05 -4.91 -11.49
N HIS A 86 3.81 -4.44 -11.58
CA HIS A 86 3.43 -3.09 -11.14
C HIS A 86 1.96 -2.97 -10.74
N LEU A 87 1.60 -1.85 -10.11
CA LEU A 87 0.24 -1.50 -9.70
C LEU A 87 -0.31 -0.34 -10.54
N HIS A 88 -1.56 -0.47 -10.98
CA HIS A 88 -2.31 0.61 -11.60
C HIS A 88 -3.29 1.25 -10.61
N ASN A 89 -3.54 2.55 -10.77
CA ASN A 89 -4.63 3.25 -10.10
C ASN A 89 -5.81 3.46 -11.07
N ALA A 90 -6.59 2.40 -11.30
CA ALA A 90 -7.84 2.42 -12.07
C ALA A 90 -8.73 1.21 -11.73
N PRO A 91 -10.03 1.26 -12.04
CA PRO A 91 -10.90 0.08 -11.99
C PRO A 91 -10.40 -1.03 -12.92
N VAL A 92 -10.80 -2.27 -12.63
CA VAL A 92 -10.50 -3.43 -13.49
C VAL A 92 -11.01 -3.22 -14.92
N GLY A 93 -10.20 -3.55 -15.92
CA GLY A 93 -10.53 -3.37 -17.34
C GLY A 93 -10.44 -1.92 -17.85
N VAL A 94 -9.83 -1.00 -17.09
CA VAL A 94 -9.58 0.39 -17.50
C VAL A 94 -8.08 0.66 -17.48
N ASN A 95 -7.57 1.36 -18.49
CA ASN A 95 -6.17 1.78 -18.51
C ASN A 95 -5.93 2.89 -17.48
N GLY A 96 -5.05 2.62 -16.50
CA GLY A 96 -4.69 3.56 -15.43
C GLY A 96 -3.19 3.85 -15.40
N ALA A 97 -2.79 4.94 -14.74
CA ALA A 97 -1.38 5.22 -14.52
C ALA A 97 -0.73 4.15 -13.62
N ILE A 98 0.53 3.80 -13.93
CA ILE A 98 1.38 3.00 -13.03
C ILE A 98 1.71 3.86 -11.82
N VAL A 99 1.36 3.39 -10.63
CA VAL A 99 1.66 4.09 -9.38
C VAL A 99 2.82 3.48 -8.62
N HIS A 100 3.15 2.21 -8.89
CA HIS A 100 4.22 1.53 -8.17
C HIS A 100 4.81 0.34 -8.94
N LEU A 101 6.13 0.14 -8.84
CA LEU A 101 6.85 -1.03 -9.37
C LEU A 101 7.11 -2.05 -8.26
N PHE A 102 6.83 -3.33 -8.49
CA PHE A 102 7.15 -4.37 -7.53
C PHE A 102 8.66 -4.45 -7.27
N ASP A 103 8.98 -4.85 -6.04
CA ASP A 103 10.36 -5.00 -5.57
C ASP A 103 11.02 -6.15 -6.35
N THR A 104 12.24 -5.92 -6.84
CA THR A 104 12.85 -6.75 -7.90
C THR A 104 13.53 -8.03 -7.40
N SER A 105 13.04 -8.68 -6.33
CA SER A 105 13.61 -9.96 -5.89
C SER A 105 13.11 -11.11 -6.78
N PRO A 106 14.00 -11.91 -7.39
CA PRO A 106 13.60 -12.99 -8.28
C PRO A 106 13.02 -14.15 -7.47
N PHE A 107 11.78 -14.50 -7.79
CA PHE A 107 10.96 -15.60 -7.25
C PHE A 107 10.18 -15.23 -5.98
N ASN A 108 8.89 -14.95 -6.24
CA ASN A 108 7.86 -14.37 -5.36
C ASN A 108 7.98 -12.86 -5.24
N TYR A 109 7.05 -12.13 -5.88
CA TYR A 109 6.81 -10.71 -5.58
C TYR A 109 6.10 -10.62 -4.24
N THR A 110 6.83 -10.94 -3.18
CA THR A 110 6.50 -10.56 -1.81
C THR A 110 7.27 -9.30 -1.51
N GLY A 111 6.55 -8.21 -1.27
CA GLY A 111 7.17 -6.91 -1.09
C GLY A 111 6.35 -6.00 -0.20
N THR A 112 6.97 -4.90 0.22
CA THR A 112 6.41 -3.92 1.13
C THR A 112 6.72 -2.54 0.57
N GLN A 113 5.68 -1.75 0.30
CA GLN A 113 5.83 -0.35 -0.10
C GLN A 113 5.44 0.57 1.04
N SER A 114 6.29 1.54 1.36
CA SER A 114 6.08 2.58 2.39
C SER A 114 5.95 3.97 1.77
#